data_AF-V5XJ10-F1
#
_entry.id   AF-V5XJ10-F1
#
_cell.length_a   1.000
_cell.length_b   1.000
_cell.length_c   1.000
_cell.angle_alpha   90.00
_cell.angle_beta   90.00
_cell.angle_gamma   90.00
#
_symmetry.space_group_name_H-M   'P 1'
#
loop_
_entity.id
_entity.type
_entity.pdbx_description
1 polymer ?
#
loop_
_entity_poly.entity_id
_entity_poly.type
_entity_poly.pdbx_seq_one_letter_code
_entity_poly.pdbx_strand_id
1 'polypeptide(L)'
;MFERAKYMVSFVGAYRRARRHGDEHQSALARAADDMFAGPGIESPDSVHALWCDPDEHVTVDGGGWFGAGAFDITAAHLDLLRHARLGWDGAERGAPCLDPTAPYGRADLLSQLGEVFETDAVDELARRHVEMYFVLARFLRHAVLEPGQYRMRNVTAPRLRAVLRGYGELRDEDLGLGAYGVLVEPEHLQLLRGIEIRWPSPYECADRLAAGRFPAAGADPKRPYGDFTFIEVDMARILGVLPPPPSEGPAVFEPGPELARRLQRLHWQMLSTMQVFLEHAELAPGRYELN
;
A
#
# COMPACT_ATOMS: atom_id res chain seq x y z
N MET A 1 5.41 -40.18 -8.24
CA MET A 1 6.86 -39.91 -8.14
C MET A 1 7.24 -38.57 -8.79
N PHE A 2 6.70 -38.26 -9.98
CA PHE A 2 6.89 -36.97 -10.66
C PHE A 2 6.43 -35.73 -9.87
N GLU A 3 5.28 -35.80 -9.21
CA GLU A 3 4.72 -34.72 -8.34
C GLU A 3 5.68 -34.30 -7.21
N ARG A 4 6.26 -35.27 -6.49
CA ARG A 4 7.24 -35.02 -5.42
C ARG A 4 8.55 -34.45 -5.96
N ALA A 5 8.97 -34.87 -7.16
CA ALA A 5 10.17 -34.33 -7.79
C ALA A 5 9.97 -32.87 -8.22
N LYS A 6 8.80 -32.54 -8.80
CA LYS A 6 8.42 -31.16 -9.15
C LYS A 6 8.35 -30.28 -7.90
N TYR A 7 7.75 -30.78 -6.81
CA TYR A 7 7.69 -30.14 -5.50
C TYR A 7 9.09 -29.79 -4.95
N MET A 8 10.03 -30.75 -4.95
CA MET A 8 11.38 -30.47 -4.43
C MET A 8 12.14 -29.48 -5.31
N VAL A 9 11.95 -29.52 -6.63
CA VAL A 9 12.63 -28.60 -7.55
C VAL A 9 12.12 -27.17 -7.38
N SER A 10 10.81 -26.96 -7.25
CA SER A 10 10.24 -25.63 -7.00
C SER A 10 10.58 -25.09 -5.62
N PHE A 11 10.54 -25.92 -4.58
CA PHE A 11 10.97 -25.54 -3.22
C PHE A 11 12.44 -25.11 -3.19
N VAL A 12 13.33 -25.91 -3.79
CA VAL A 12 14.76 -25.59 -3.85
C VAL A 12 15.01 -24.32 -4.66
N GLY A 13 14.21 -24.07 -5.70
CA GLY A 13 14.23 -22.81 -6.46
C GLY A 13 13.85 -21.60 -5.60
N ALA A 14 12.70 -21.65 -4.93
CA ALA A 14 12.21 -20.59 -4.05
C ALA A 14 13.17 -20.33 -2.87
N TYR A 15 13.64 -21.39 -2.22
CA TYR A 15 14.63 -21.31 -1.15
C TYR A 15 15.96 -20.70 -1.62
N ARG A 16 16.45 -21.06 -2.82
CA ARG A 16 17.68 -20.46 -3.38
C ARG A 16 17.51 -18.98 -3.72
N ARG A 17 16.35 -18.56 -4.21
CA ARG A 17 16.03 -17.14 -4.44
C ARG A 17 16.02 -16.37 -3.12
N ALA A 18 15.30 -16.85 -2.12
CA ALA A 18 15.25 -16.28 -0.78
C ALA A 18 16.66 -16.12 -0.17
N ARG A 19 17.51 -17.15 -0.27
CA ARG A 19 18.92 -17.11 0.19
C ARG A 19 19.79 -16.12 -0.58
N ARG A 20 19.53 -15.90 -1.87
CA ARG A 20 20.24 -14.88 -2.68
C ARG A 20 19.85 -13.45 -2.30
N HIS A 21 18.63 -13.25 -1.79
CA HIS A 21 18.16 -11.97 -1.27
C HIS A 21 18.55 -11.70 0.19
N GLY A 22 19.43 -12.52 0.77
CA GLY A 22 20.00 -12.28 2.10
C GLY A 22 19.21 -12.87 3.26
N ASP A 23 18.15 -13.64 3.00
CA ASP A 23 17.40 -14.29 4.08
C ASP A 23 18.26 -15.28 4.88
N GLU A 24 18.10 -15.21 6.20
CA GLU A 24 18.54 -16.27 7.09
C GLU A 24 17.80 -17.58 6.80
N HIS A 25 18.43 -18.70 7.15
CA HIS A 25 17.98 -20.04 6.75
C HIS A 25 16.52 -20.34 7.08
N GLN A 26 16.06 -19.98 8.29
CA GLN A 26 14.68 -20.23 8.72
C GLN A 26 13.67 -19.34 8.00
N SER A 27 14.00 -18.08 7.75
CA SER A 27 13.17 -17.15 6.98
C SER A 27 13.05 -17.56 5.51
N ALA A 28 14.14 -18.06 4.93
CA ALA A 28 14.15 -18.59 3.56
C ALA A 28 13.30 -19.86 3.43
N LEU A 29 13.26 -20.72 4.45
CA LEU A 29 12.41 -21.91 4.48
C LEU A 29 10.92 -21.53 4.60
N ALA A 30 10.58 -20.58 5.47
CA ALA A 30 9.22 -20.09 5.62
C ALA A 30 8.70 -19.44 4.34
N ARG A 31 9.50 -18.56 3.73
CA ARG A 31 9.13 -17.90 2.47
C ARG A 31 9.01 -18.88 1.30
N ALA A 32 9.91 -19.87 1.22
CA ALA A 32 9.81 -20.91 0.22
C ALA A 32 8.57 -21.80 0.43
N ALA A 33 8.16 -22.05 1.67
CA ALA A 33 6.92 -22.75 1.96
C ALA A 33 5.69 -21.91 1.56
N ASP A 34 5.66 -20.62 1.92
CA ASP A 34 4.58 -19.70 1.55
C ASP A 34 4.45 -19.56 0.02
N ASP A 35 5.56 -19.47 -0.71
CA ASP A 35 5.60 -19.46 -2.18
C ASP A 35 5.07 -20.76 -2.79
N MET A 36 5.20 -21.90 -2.10
CA MET A 36 4.67 -23.17 -2.57
C MET A 36 3.17 -23.34 -2.32
N PHE A 37 2.65 -22.62 -1.33
CA PHE A 37 1.22 -22.60 -1.01
C PHE A 37 0.51 -21.40 -1.66
N ALA A 38 1.25 -20.47 -2.27
CA ALA A 38 0.72 -19.50 -3.20
C ALA A 38 0.05 -20.25 -4.37
N GLY A 39 -1.15 -19.80 -4.76
CA GLY A 39 -1.90 -20.40 -5.87
C GLY A 39 -1.14 -20.34 -7.20
N PRO A 40 -1.72 -20.87 -8.29
CA PRO A 40 -1.14 -20.65 -9.61
C PRO A 40 -0.93 -19.14 -9.83
N GLY A 41 0.20 -18.77 -10.43
CA GLY A 41 0.51 -17.39 -10.77
C GLY A 41 -0.61 -16.76 -11.61
N ILE A 42 -0.66 -15.43 -11.63
CA ILE A 42 -1.64 -14.71 -12.44
C ILE A 42 -1.23 -14.83 -13.90
N GLU A 43 -1.96 -15.65 -14.66
CA GLU A 43 -1.82 -15.69 -16.12
C GLU A 43 -2.48 -14.43 -16.72
N SER A 44 -1.72 -13.68 -17.50
CA SER A 44 -2.18 -12.48 -18.20
C SER A 44 -1.51 -12.38 -19.58
N PRO A 45 -2.13 -11.69 -20.56
CA PRO A 45 -1.47 -11.40 -21.83
C PRO A 45 -0.16 -10.64 -21.63
N ASP A 46 0.81 -10.83 -22.54
CA ASP A 46 2.11 -10.13 -22.48
C ASP A 46 1.97 -8.61 -22.43
N SER A 47 0.96 -8.04 -23.12
CA SER A 47 0.65 -6.61 -23.09
C SER A 47 0.25 -6.12 -21.69
N VAL A 48 -0.58 -6.88 -20.99
CA VAL A 48 -1.00 -6.59 -19.62
C VAL A 48 0.17 -6.74 -18.65
N HIS A 49 0.96 -7.80 -18.81
CA HIS A 49 2.15 -8.01 -17.98
C HIS A 49 3.15 -6.87 -18.13
N ALA A 50 3.44 -6.45 -19.36
CA ALA A 50 4.33 -5.31 -19.65
C ALA A 50 3.78 -4.02 -19.03
N LEU A 51 2.50 -3.70 -19.27
CA LEU A 51 1.83 -2.54 -18.72
C LEU A 51 1.90 -2.48 -17.19
N TRP A 52 1.64 -3.59 -16.50
CA TRP A 52 1.67 -3.61 -15.04
C TRP A 52 3.08 -3.56 -14.45
N CYS A 53 4.08 -4.13 -15.13
CA CYS A 53 5.45 -4.10 -14.63
C CYS A 53 6.15 -2.78 -14.93
N ASP A 54 5.79 -2.11 -16.02
CA ASP A 54 6.42 -0.86 -16.46
C ASP A 54 5.39 0.16 -16.99
N PRO A 55 4.52 0.70 -16.12
CA PRO A 55 3.41 1.55 -16.56
C PRO A 55 3.82 2.93 -17.08
N ASP A 56 5.04 3.41 -16.79
CA ASP A 56 5.51 4.75 -17.19
C ASP A 56 5.59 4.88 -18.73
N GLU A 57 5.96 3.80 -19.42
CA GLU A 57 6.00 3.78 -20.89
C GLU A 57 4.60 3.78 -21.54
N HIS A 58 3.55 3.53 -20.76
CA HIS A 58 2.22 3.22 -21.29
C HIS A 58 1.11 4.14 -20.78
N VAL A 59 1.28 4.79 -19.63
CA VAL A 59 0.27 5.62 -19.00
C VAL A 59 0.84 6.99 -18.69
N THR A 60 0.44 7.97 -19.50
CA THR A 60 0.81 9.37 -19.30
C THR A 60 -0.34 10.14 -18.67
N VAL A 61 0.02 11.11 -17.84
CA VAL A 61 -0.92 12.01 -17.17
C VAL A 61 -0.60 13.44 -17.63
N ASP A 62 -1.63 14.23 -17.89
CA ASP A 62 -1.48 15.58 -18.43
C ASP A 62 -0.61 16.45 -17.50
N GLY A 63 0.46 17.03 -18.06
CA GLY A 63 1.38 17.91 -17.32
C GLY A 63 2.33 17.18 -16.36
N GLY A 64 2.36 15.84 -16.40
CA GLY A 64 3.27 15.04 -15.58
C GLY A 64 4.71 15.05 -16.11
N GLY A 65 5.66 15.39 -15.23
CA GLY A 65 7.10 15.26 -15.51
C GLY A 65 7.70 13.89 -15.17
N TRP A 66 6.92 13.01 -14.54
CA TRP A 66 7.26 11.63 -14.16
C TRP A 66 5.99 10.83 -13.87
N PHE A 67 6.08 9.49 -13.83
CA PHE A 67 4.94 8.59 -13.57
C PHE A 67 4.21 8.89 -12.26
N GLY A 68 3.09 9.61 -12.32
CA GLY A 68 2.31 9.99 -11.13
C GLY A 68 2.03 11.48 -11.05
N ALA A 69 2.92 12.30 -11.60
CA ALA A 69 2.78 13.75 -11.65
C ALA A 69 1.67 14.21 -12.61
N GLY A 70 1.21 15.44 -12.41
CA GLY A 70 0.22 16.11 -13.26
C GLY A 70 -1.22 15.96 -12.79
N ALA A 71 -2.16 16.41 -13.62
CA ALA A 71 -3.59 16.34 -13.33
C ALA A 71 -4.20 15.04 -13.85
N PHE A 72 -5.00 14.38 -13.02
CA PHE A 72 -5.74 13.18 -13.40
C PHE A 72 -7.25 13.38 -13.21
N ASP A 73 -8.03 12.88 -14.17
CA ASP A 73 -9.48 12.92 -14.15
C ASP A 73 -10.05 11.71 -13.37
N ILE A 74 -10.52 11.97 -12.14
CA ILE A 74 -11.17 10.97 -11.29
C ILE A 74 -12.66 10.93 -11.64
N THR A 75 -13.17 9.75 -11.99
CA THR A 75 -14.56 9.52 -12.38
C THR A 75 -15.36 8.92 -11.22
N ALA A 76 -16.68 8.86 -11.35
CA ALA A 76 -17.51 8.15 -10.38
C ALA A 76 -17.12 6.67 -10.26
N ALA A 77 -16.83 6.00 -11.37
CA ALA A 77 -16.40 4.60 -11.40
C ALA A 77 -15.08 4.38 -10.62
N HIS A 78 -14.12 5.31 -10.73
CA HIS A 78 -12.89 5.27 -9.92
C HIS A 78 -13.21 5.31 -8.41
N LEU A 79 -14.10 6.21 -8.00
CA LEU A 79 -14.49 6.38 -6.61
C LEU A 79 -15.27 5.17 -6.09
N ASP A 80 -16.20 4.64 -6.88
CA ASP A 80 -16.98 3.45 -6.54
C ASP A 80 -16.07 2.24 -6.31
N LEU A 81 -15.08 2.02 -7.20
CA LEU A 81 -14.09 0.97 -7.01
C LEU A 81 -13.27 1.16 -5.73
N LEU A 82 -12.86 2.40 -5.44
CA LEU A 82 -12.09 2.72 -4.24
C LEU A 82 -12.87 2.42 -2.95
N ARG A 83 -14.20 2.51 -2.96
CA ARG A 83 -15.05 2.13 -1.80
C ARG A 83 -14.98 0.65 -1.45
N HIS A 84 -14.56 -0.19 -2.39
CA HIS A 84 -14.36 -1.62 -2.16
C HIS A 84 -12.91 -1.97 -1.84
N ALA A 85 -12.00 -0.97 -1.83
CA ALA A 85 -10.60 -1.18 -1.56
C ALA A 85 -10.38 -1.87 -0.21
N ARG A 86 -9.46 -2.83 -0.23
CA ARG A 86 -8.93 -3.48 0.97
C ARG A 86 -7.46 -3.14 1.08
N LEU A 87 -7.05 -2.70 2.26
CA LEU A 87 -5.65 -2.48 2.57
C LEU A 87 -5.03 -3.67 3.29
N GLY A 88 -3.78 -3.94 2.95
CA GLY A 88 -2.84 -4.76 3.69
C GLY A 88 -1.66 -3.92 4.19
N TRP A 89 -0.63 -4.61 4.66
CA TRP A 89 0.61 -4.00 5.10
C TRP A 89 1.76 -4.53 4.25
N ASP A 90 2.47 -3.64 3.55
CA ASP A 90 3.75 -3.96 2.95
C ASP A 90 4.78 -3.97 4.09
N GLY A 91 5.38 -5.12 4.37
CA GLY A 91 6.31 -5.30 5.48
C GLY A 91 7.76 -4.95 5.17
N ALA A 92 8.07 -4.48 3.96
CA ALA A 92 9.43 -4.09 3.60
C ALA A 92 9.92 -2.90 4.45
N GLU A 93 11.21 -2.87 4.80
CA GLU A 93 11.84 -1.75 5.51
C GLU A 93 11.11 -1.37 6.82
N ARG A 94 10.46 -0.20 6.90
CA ARG A 94 9.62 0.20 8.05
C ARG A 94 8.18 -0.27 7.92
N GLY A 95 7.77 -0.57 6.70
CA GLY A 95 6.46 -1.00 6.28
C GLY A 95 5.49 0.15 6.09
N ALA A 96 4.41 -0.09 5.35
CA ALA A 96 3.37 0.90 5.14
C ALA A 96 2.05 0.27 4.65
N PRO A 97 0.91 0.99 4.74
CA PRO A 97 -0.35 0.55 4.16
C PRO A 97 -0.27 0.43 2.63
N CYS A 98 -0.82 -0.65 2.07
CA CYS A 98 -0.89 -0.85 0.63
C CYS A 98 -2.23 -1.50 0.24
N LEU A 99 -2.68 -1.34 -1.01
CA LEU A 99 -3.81 -2.12 -1.52
C LEU A 99 -3.48 -3.62 -1.42
N ASP A 100 -4.43 -4.43 -0.95
CA ASP A 100 -4.26 -5.87 -0.77
C ASP A 100 -3.98 -6.51 -2.14
N PRO A 101 -2.77 -7.03 -2.38
CA PRO A 101 -2.39 -7.52 -3.70
C PRO A 101 -3.13 -8.81 -4.08
N THR A 102 -3.84 -9.47 -3.16
CA THR A 102 -4.69 -10.63 -3.49
C THR A 102 -6.09 -10.24 -3.95
N ALA A 103 -6.59 -9.09 -3.49
CA ALA A 103 -7.92 -8.58 -3.79
C ALA A 103 -7.98 -7.06 -3.59
N PRO A 104 -7.34 -6.26 -4.48
CA PRO A 104 -7.12 -4.83 -4.25
C PRO A 104 -8.41 -4.07 -3.96
N TYR A 105 -9.48 -4.46 -4.65
CA TYR A 105 -10.82 -3.86 -4.54
C TYR A 105 -11.85 -4.83 -3.95
N GLY A 106 -11.39 -5.75 -3.10
CA GLY A 106 -12.25 -6.62 -2.31
C GLY A 106 -12.64 -7.95 -2.96
N ARG A 107 -12.36 -8.13 -4.26
CA ARG A 107 -12.51 -9.41 -4.97
C ARG A 107 -11.19 -9.88 -5.57
N ALA A 108 -11.05 -11.20 -5.71
CA ALA A 108 -9.86 -11.83 -6.28
C ALA A 108 -9.91 -11.91 -7.82
N ASP A 109 -11.08 -11.75 -8.44
CA ASP A 109 -11.29 -11.73 -9.89
C ASP A 109 -11.18 -10.31 -10.46
N LEU A 110 -9.99 -9.72 -10.30
CA LEU A 110 -9.72 -8.30 -10.58
C LEU A 110 -10.27 -7.82 -11.92
N LEU A 111 -9.93 -8.47 -13.04
CA LEU A 111 -10.34 -8.02 -14.37
C LEU A 111 -11.86 -8.07 -14.55
N SER A 112 -12.53 -9.10 -14.03
CA SER A 112 -13.99 -9.19 -14.06
C SER A 112 -14.64 -8.05 -13.28
N GLN A 113 -14.13 -7.76 -12.07
CA GLN A 113 -14.61 -6.65 -11.26
C GLN A 113 -14.42 -5.30 -11.98
N LEU A 114 -13.26 -5.07 -12.60
CA LEU A 114 -13.01 -3.85 -13.36
C LEU A 114 -13.97 -3.76 -14.56
N GLY A 115 -14.25 -4.87 -15.25
CA GLY A 115 -15.17 -4.87 -16.38
C GLY A 115 -16.62 -4.54 -15.99
N GLU A 116 -17.06 -4.99 -14.81
CA GLU A 116 -18.35 -4.60 -14.25
C GLU A 116 -18.41 -3.10 -13.91
N VAL A 117 -17.33 -2.54 -13.34
CA VAL A 117 -17.30 -1.13 -12.89
C VAL A 117 -17.11 -0.14 -14.03
N PHE A 118 -16.28 -0.48 -15.02
CA PHE A 118 -15.97 0.39 -16.16
C PHE A 118 -16.75 0.04 -17.43
N GLU A 119 -17.65 -0.94 -17.35
CA GLU A 119 -18.54 -1.36 -18.44
C GLU A 119 -17.79 -1.71 -19.75
N THR A 120 -16.68 -2.45 -19.63
CA THR A 120 -15.84 -2.88 -20.76
C THR A 120 -15.27 -4.27 -20.52
N ASP A 121 -15.07 -5.05 -21.58
CA ASP A 121 -14.41 -6.36 -21.55
C ASP A 121 -13.00 -6.32 -22.18
N ALA A 122 -12.57 -5.15 -22.65
CA ALA A 122 -11.26 -4.95 -23.27
C ALA A 122 -10.14 -5.08 -22.24
N VAL A 123 -9.48 -6.23 -22.23
CA VAL A 123 -8.47 -6.60 -21.22
C VAL A 123 -7.35 -5.56 -21.07
N ASP A 124 -6.84 -5.00 -22.16
CA ASP A 124 -5.80 -3.96 -22.10
C ASP A 124 -6.33 -2.65 -21.47
N GLU A 125 -7.59 -2.30 -21.73
CA GLU A 125 -8.23 -1.15 -21.07
C GLU A 125 -8.39 -1.41 -19.58
N LEU A 126 -8.87 -2.60 -19.18
CA LEU A 126 -9.03 -2.98 -17.79
C LEU A 126 -7.70 -2.98 -17.04
N ALA A 127 -6.64 -3.49 -17.67
CA ALA A 127 -5.29 -3.44 -17.12
C ALA A 127 -4.83 -2.00 -16.88
N ARG A 128 -5.15 -1.08 -17.80
CA ARG A 128 -4.89 0.36 -17.66
C ARG A 128 -5.72 0.98 -16.53
N ARG A 129 -7.00 0.62 -16.38
CA ARG A 129 -7.84 1.08 -15.25
C ARG A 129 -7.27 0.68 -13.90
N HIS A 130 -6.66 -0.49 -13.81
CA HIS A 130 -5.98 -0.93 -12.60
C HIS A 130 -4.77 -0.05 -12.25
N VAL A 131 -3.96 0.31 -13.25
CA VAL A 131 -2.86 1.27 -13.08
C VAL A 131 -3.40 2.64 -12.71
N GLU A 132 -4.51 3.08 -13.31
CA GLU A 132 -5.11 4.38 -13.00
C GLU A 132 -5.44 4.57 -11.51
N MET A 133 -5.76 3.48 -10.79
CA MET A 133 -6.02 3.52 -9.36
C MET A 133 -4.82 3.95 -8.51
N TYR A 134 -3.59 3.86 -9.03
CA TYR A 134 -2.42 4.53 -8.43
C TYR A 134 -2.61 6.04 -8.38
N PHE A 135 -3.00 6.66 -9.50
CA PHE A 135 -3.23 8.10 -9.59
C PHE A 135 -4.41 8.53 -8.71
N VAL A 136 -5.48 7.72 -8.72
CA VAL A 136 -6.68 7.94 -7.90
C VAL A 136 -6.32 7.91 -6.42
N LEU A 137 -5.62 6.88 -5.94
CA LEU A 137 -5.26 6.74 -4.53
C LEU A 137 -4.42 7.93 -4.05
N ALA A 138 -3.39 8.30 -4.81
CA ALA A 138 -2.50 9.42 -4.47
C ALA A 138 -3.27 10.74 -4.32
N ARG A 139 -4.16 11.05 -5.27
CA ARG A 139 -4.96 12.29 -5.25
C ARG A 139 -6.07 12.24 -4.21
N PHE A 140 -6.69 11.07 -4.01
CA PHE A 140 -7.72 10.90 -3.00
C PHE A 140 -7.18 11.19 -1.59
N LEU A 141 -5.97 10.72 -1.25
CA LEU A 141 -5.34 11.04 0.04
C LEU A 141 -5.05 12.54 0.24
N ARG A 142 -4.75 13.27 -0.84
CA ARG A 142 -4.48 14.71 -0.78
C ARG A 142 -5.76 15.55 -0.69
N HIS A 143 -6.80 15.19 -1.44
CA HIS A 143 -7.95 16.06 -1.71
C HIS A 143 -9.25 15.64 -1.04
N ALA A 144 -9.42 14.37 -0.69
CA ALA A 144 -10.66 13.92 -0.06
C ALA A 144 -10.78 14.49 1.36
N VAL A 145 -12.02 14.67 1.80
CA VAL A 145 -12.33 15.27 3.10
C VAL A 145 -12.99 14.23 4.00
N LEU A 146 -12.44 14.09 5.21
CA LEU A 146 -13.02 13.31 6.30
C LEU A 146 -12.84 14.11 7.58
N GLU A 147 -13.90 14.25 8.37
CA GLU A 147 -13.80 14.90 9.68
C GLU A 147 -13.20 13.94 10.72
N PRO A 148 -12.43 14.42 11.72
CA PRO A 148 -12.03 13.60 12.86
C PRO A 148 -13.24 12.97 13.55
N GLY A 149 -13.11 11.73 14.02
CA GLY A 149 -14.22 11.01 14.64
C GLY A 149 -14.00 9.50 14.76
N GLN A 150 -15.03 8.80 15.24
CA GLN A 150 -15.04 7.34 15.31
C GLN A 150 -15.79 6.75 14.12
N TYR A 151 -15.11 5.88 13.38
CA TYR A 151 -15.64 5.29 12.15
C TYR A 151 -15.61 3.77 12.20
N ARG A 152 -16.65 3.14 11.69
CA ARG A 152 -16.67 1.69 11.48
C ARG A 152 -15.85 1.32 10.26
N MET A 153 -15.00 0.32 10.40
CA MET A 153 -14.30 -0.29 9.27
C MET A 153 -15.13 -1.44 8.71
N ARG A 154 -15.31 -1.48 7.39
CA ARG A 154 -16.22 -2.39 6.68
C ARG A 154 -15.46 -3.45 5.87
N ASN A 155 -14.40 -3.06 5.17
CA ASN A 155 -13.77 -3.92 4.17
C ASN A 155 -12.65 -4.79 4.76
N VAL A 156 -12.09 -4.38 5.91
CA VAL A 156 -11.06 -5.12 6.66
C VAL A 156 -11.55 -5.34 8.09
N THR A 157 -11.15 -6.44 8.71
CA THR A 157 -11.55 -6.77 10.09
C THR A 157 -10.44 -6.50 11.09
N ALA A 158 -10.78 -6.24 12.36
CA ALA A 158 -9.79 -6.08 13.42
C ALA A 158 -8.85 -7.30 13.57
N PRO A 159 -9.31 -8.57 13.50
CA PRO A 159 -8.41 -9.72 13.47
C PRO A 159 -7.42 -9.70 12.30
N ARG A 160 -7.84 -9.24 11.10
CA ARG A 160 -6.95 -9.13 9.94
C ARG A 160 -5.86 -8.07 10.17
N LEU A 161 -6.22 -6.89 10.71
CA LEU A 161 -5.24 -5.85 11.06
C LEU A 161 -4.19 -6.37 12.05
N ARG A 162 -4.62 -7.04 13.13
CA ARG A 162 -3.70 -7.65 14.11
C ARG A 162 -2.81 -8.71 13.46
N ALA A 163 -3.33 -9.48 12.51
CA ALA A 163 -2.56 -10.51 11.83
C ALA A 163 -1.44 -9.91 10.96
N VAL A 164 -1.72 -8.87 10.19
CA VAL A 164 -0.72 -8.27 9.28
C VAL A 164 0.35 -7.46 10.02
N LEU A 165 0.04 -6.92 11.20
CA LEU A 165 0.99 -6.15 12.03
C LEU A 165 1.66 -6.96 13.14
N ARG A 166 1.42 -8.27 13.23
CA ARG A 166 1.98 -9.14 14.30
C ARG A 166 3.52 -9.11 14.38
N GLY A 167 4.20 -8.89 13.25
CA GLY A 167 5.66 -8.83 13.18
C GLY A 167 6.28 -7.58 13.82
N TYR A 168 5.46 -6.58 14.20
CA TYR A 168 5.93 -5.29 14.70
C TYR A 168 5.88 -5.17 16.24
N GLY A 169 5.66 -6.28 16.94
CA GLY A 169 5.69 -6.38 18.40
C GLY A 169 4.34 -6.73 19.02
N GLU A 170 4.28 -6.69 20.35
CA GLU A 170 3.05 -6.92 21.12
C GLU A 170 2.16 -5.66 21.11
N LEU A 171 1.54 -5.40 19.96
CA LEU A 171 0.68 -4.24 19.76
C LEU A 171 -0.70 -4.44 20.42
N ARG A 172 -1.16 -3.41 21.12
CA ARG A 172 -2.53 -3.36 21.66
C ARG A 172 -3.46 -2.74 20.63
N ASP A 173 -4.76 -2.88 20.83
CA ASP A 173 -5.78 -2.31 19.93
C ASP A 173 -5.61 -0.80 19.73
N GLU A 174 -5.28 -0.08 20.80
CA GLU A 174 -4.96 1.36 20.76
C GLU A 174 -3.80 1.69 19.81
N ASP A 175 -2.78 0.82 19.76
CA ASP A 175 -1.60 1.00 18.91
C ASP A 175 -1.92 0.76 17.43
N LEU A 176 -3.05 0.10 17.14
CA LEU A 176 -3.61 -0.11 15.81
C LEU A 176 -4.75 0.87 15.48
N GLY A 177 -5.08 1.79 16.38
CA GLY A 177 -6.16 2.77 16.22
C GLY A 177 -7.55 2.18 16.44
N LEU A 178 -7.62 0.93 16.93
CA LEU A 178 -8.86 0.23 17.20
C LEU A 178 -9.42 0.65 18.57
N GLY A 179 -10.67 1.09 18.57
CA GLY A 179 -11.47 1.37 19.75
C GLY A 179 -12.73 0.50 19.82
N ALA A 180 -13.51 0.67 20.89
CA ALA A 180 -14.69 -0.15 21.15
C ALA A 180 -15.78 -0.06 20.06
N TYR A 181 -15.85 1.07 19.34
CA TYR A 181 -16.90 1.35 18.35
C TYR A 181 -16.38 1.47 16.91
N GLY A 182 -15.08 1.28 16.69
CA GLY A 182 -14.45 1.46 15.38
C GLY A 182 -13.02 1.98 15.49
N VAL A 183 -12.54 2.62 14.42
CA VAL A 183 -11.25 3.29 14.38
C VAL A 183 -11.44 4.74 14.79
N LEU A 184 -10.59 5.24 15.70
CA LEU A 184 -10.53 6.66 16.03
C LEU A 184 -9.63 7.37 15.02
N VAL A 185 -10.20 8.28 14.23
CA VAL A 185 -9.47 9.16 13.32
C VAL A 185 -9.31 10.52 13.98
N GLU A 186 -8.06 10.90 14.20
CA GLU A 186 -7.66 12.18 14.81
C GLU A 186 -7.07 13.14 13.76
N PRO A 187 -7.01 14.46 14.03
CA PRO A 187 -6.45 15.44 13.09
C PRO A 187 -5.04 15.09 12.60
N GLU A 188 -4.17 14.58 13.48
CA GLU A 188 -2.81 14.18 13.10
C GLU A 188 -2.80 13.05 12.08
N HIS A 189 -3.74 12.12 12.15
CA HIS A 189 -3.86 11.05 11.15
C HIS A 189 -4.19 11.63 9.78
N LEU A 190 -5.14 12.57 9.71
CA LEU A 190 -5.53 13.22 8.46
C LEU A 190 -4.38 14.05 7.87
N GLN A 191 -3.60 14.71 8.73
CA GLN A 191 -2.42 15.46 8.31
C GLN A 191 -1.33 14.54 7.74
N LEU A 192 -1.10 13.38 8.37
CA LEU A 192 -0.18 12.37 7.87
C LEU A 192 -0.66 11.71 6.57
N LEU A 193 -1.95 11.37 6.44
CA LEU A 193 -2.52 10.81 5.20
C LEU A 193 -2.26 11.71 4.00
N ARG A 194 -2.45 13.03 4.18
CA ARG A 194 -2.16 14.03 3.15
C ARG A 194 -0.68 14.14 2.83
N GLY A 195 0.22 13.61 3.66
CA GLY A 195 1.66 13.57 3.42
C GLY A 195 2.17 12.22 2.95
N ILE A 196 1.28 11.23 2.75
CA ILE A 196 1.72 9.90 2.31
C ILE A 196 2.17 9.93 0.85
N GLU A 197 3.35 9.35 0.61
CA GLU A 197 3.86 9.10 -0.74
C GLU A 197 3.39 7.73 -1.22
N ILE A 198 2.52 7.73 -2.24
CA ILE A 198 2.04 6.53 -2.91
C ILE A 198 3.00 6.17 -4.03
N ARG A 199 3.33 4.88 -4.15
CA ARG A 199 4.10 4.31 -5.25
C ARG A 199 3.35 3.19 -5.95
N TRP A 200 3.69 3.00 -7.22
CA TRP A 200 3.49 1.72 -7.88
C TRP A 200 4.70 0.80 -7.59
N PRO A 201 4.51 -0.52 -7.49
CA PRO A 201 5.63 -1.43 -7.26
C PRO A 201 6.62 -1.40 -8.44
N SER A 202 7.89 -1.66 -8.17
CA SER A 202 8.92 -1.78 -9.21
C SER A 202 8.63 -2.94 -10.17
N PRO A 203 9.24 -2.97 -11.36
CA PRO A 203 9.06 -4.07 -12.31
C PRO A 203 9.36 -5.45 -11.71
N TYR A 204 10.38 -5.54 -10.84
CA TYR A 204 10.75 -6.77 -10.14
C TYR A 204 9.67 -7.20 -9.14
N GLU A 205 9.17 -6.27 -8.33
CA GLU A 205 8.08 -6.56 -7.39
C GLU A 205 6.78 -6.94 -8.11
N CYS A 206 6.49 -6.33 -9.26
CA CYS A 206 5.34 -6.67 -10.08
C CYS A 206 5.45 -8.12 -10.59
N ALA A 207 6.58 -8.49 -11.19
CA ALA A 207 6.84 -9.84 -11.67
C ALA A 207 6.75 -10.88 -10.54
N ASP A 208 7.34 -10.60 -9.37
CA ASP A 208 7.29 -11.49 -8.21
C ASP A 208 5.85 -11.65 -7.66
N ARG A 209 5.06 -10.56 -7.63
CA ARG A 209 3.65 -10.62 -7.23
C ARG A 209 2.85 -11.48 -8.19
N LEU A 210 2.97 -11.25 -9.49
CA LEU A 210 2.25 -12.02 -10.52
C LEU A 210 2.60 -13.50 -10.44
N ALA A 211 3.89 -13.82 -10.31
CA ALA A 211 4.35 -15.21 -10.13
C ALA A 211 3.78 -15.87 -8.87
N ALA A 212 3.50 -15.09 -7.82
CA ALA A 212 2.90 -15.55 -6.58
C ALA A 212 1.36 -15.50 -6.56
N GLY A 213 0.69 -15.30 -7.71
CA GLY A 213 -0.77 -15.24 -7.77
C GLY A 213 -1.34 -13.96 -7.17
N ARG A 214 -0.56 -12.87 -7.15
CA ARG A 214 -0.94 -11.57 -6.60
C ARG A 214 -0.82 -10.48 -7.65
N PHE A 215 -1.72 -9.50 -7.59
CA PHE A 215 -1.71 -8.35 -8.47
C PHE A 215 -0.68 -7.30 -7.99
N PRO A 216 0.05 -6.66 -8.91
CA PRO A 216 0.68 -5.38 -8.66
C PRO A 216 -0.37 -4.42 -8.09
N ALA A 217 -0.03 -3.63 -7.08
CA ALA A 217 -1.02 -2.81 -6.41
C ALA A 217 -0.33 -1.60 -5.78
N ALA A 218 -0.95 -0.43 -5.94
CA ALA A 218 -0.47 0.82 -5.37
C ALA A 218 -0.49 0.75 -3.83
N GLY A 219 0.48 1.42 -3.22
CA GLY A 219 0.56 1.52 -1.77
C GLY A 219 1.48 2.65 -1.36
N ALA A 220 1.47 2.98 -0.08
CA ALA A 220 2.47 3.88 0.47
C ALA A 220 3.87 3.29 0.30
N ASP A 221 4.87 4.14 0.06
CA ASP A 221 6.27 3.70 0.01
C ASP A 221 6.66 3.09 1.38
N PRO A 222 7.03 1.80 1.45
CA PRO A 222 7.32 1.13 2.72
C PRO A 222 8.67 1.54 3.33
N LYS A 223 9.54 2.17 2.53
CA LYS A 223 10.82 2.72 2.96
C LYS A 223 10.69 4.17 3.39
N ARG A 224 9.90 4.96 2.64
CA ARG A 224 9.77 6.40 2.84
C ARG A 224 8.32 6.88 2.68
N PRO A 225 7.40 6.44 3.55
CA PRO A 225 5.97 6.68 3.39
C PRO A 225 5.57 8.15 3.51
N TYR A 226 6.43 9.03 4.07
CA TYR A 226 6.08 10.42 4.39
C TYR A 226 7.02 11.46 3.77
N GLY A 227 7.97 11.05 2.93
CA GLY A 227 8.98 11.98 2.39
C GLY A 227 10.26 11.27 1.94
N ASP A 228 11.41 11.91 2.20
CA ASP A 228 12.70 11.47 1.67
C ASP A 228 13.64 10.85 2.73
N PHE A 229 13.29 10.91 4.01
CA PHE A 229 14.15 10.41 5.08
C PHE A 229 13.87 8.93 5.37
N THR A 230 14.95 8.15 5.50
CA THR A 230 14.87 6.75 5.96
C THR A 230 14.38 6.66 7.40
N PHE A 231 14.68 7.68 8.23
CA PHE A 231 14.11 7.81 9.56
C PHE A 231 12.78 8.58 9.45
N ILE A 232 11.71 7.81 9.22
CA ILE A 232 10.36 8.30 8.90
C ILE A 232 9.83 9.30 9.93
N GLU A 233 10.27 9.20 11.17
CA GLU A 233 9.90 10.07 12.29
C GLU A 233 10.28 11.53 12.03
N VAL A 234 11.34 11.81 11.26
CA VAL A 234 11.72 13.17 10.86
C VAL A 234 10.61 13.80 10.02
N ASP A 235 10.17 13.07 8.99
CA ASP A 235 9.18 13.57 8.05
C ASP A 235 7.79 13.63 8.69
N MET A 236 7.43 12.64 9.52
CA MET A 236 6.22 12.70 10.33
C MET A 236 6.22 13.93 11.26
N ALA A 237 7.33 14.18 11.97
CA ALA A 237 7.42 15.35 12.85
C ALA A 237 7.36 16.67 12.09
N ARG A 238 7.95 16.73 10.88
CA ARG A 238 7.85 17.89 9.99
C ARG A 238 6.41 18.11 9.52
N ILE A 239 5.74 17.06 9.03
CA ILE A 239 4.34 17.11 8.58
C ILE A 239 3.44 17.61 9.71
N LEU A 240 3.61 17.08 10.92
CA LEU A 240 2.82 17.44 12.10
C LEU A 240 3.21 18.77 12.74
N GLY A 241 4.26 19.46 12.26
CA GLY A 241 4.73 20.72 12.83
C GLY A 241 5.31 20.59 14.25
N VAL A 242 5.81 19.41 14.62
CA VAL A 242 6.39 19.11 15.95
C VAL A 242 7.90 18.83 15.90
N LEU A 243 8.53 19.07 14.75
CA LEU A 243 9.98 18.96 14.62
C LEU A 243 10.64 20.04 15.52
N PRO A 244 11.48 19.66 16.49
CA PRO A 244 12.16 20.61 17.36
C PRO A 244 13.14 21.48 16.55
N PRO A 245 13.45 22.69 17.04
CA PRO A 245 14.47 23.52 16.41
C PRO A 245 15.82 22.79 16.44
N PRO A 246 16.70 23.05 15.46
CA PRO A 246 18.04 22.50 15.49
C PRO A 246 18.77 22.94 16.78
N PRO A 247 19.65 22.10 17.34
CA PRO A 247 20.43 22.47 18.50
C PRO A 247 21.32 23.68 18.21
N SER A 248 21.57 24.52 19.23
CA SER A 248 22.42 25.70 19.10
C SER A 248 23.91 25.36 18.91
N GLU A 249 24.32 24.15 19.30
CA GLU A 249 25.67 23.63 19.16
C GLU A 249 25.63 22.16 18.70
N GLY A 250 26.60 21.77 17.86
CA GLY A 250 26.68 20.40 17.32
C GLY A 250 25.88 20.18 16.03
N PRO A 251 25.93 18.96 15.47
CA PRO A 251 25.21 18.64 14.25
C PRO A 251 23.70 18.64 14.49
N ALA A 252 22.93 19.13 13.51
CA ALA A 252 21.48 19.14 13.55
C ALA A 252 20.90 17.73 13.30
N VAL A 253 21.09 16.84 14.27
CA VAL A 253 20.53 15.48 14.26
C VAL A 253 19.18 15.51 14.97
N PHE A 254 18.14 15.03 14.30
CA PHE A 254 16.84 14.84 14.95
C PHE A 254 16.85 13.52 15.73
N GLU A 255 16.89 13.64 17.06
CA GLU A 255 16.68 12.52 17.98
C GLU A 255 15.43 12.83 18.82
N PRO A 256 14.25 12.30 18.45
CA PRO A 256 13.05 12.54 19.23
C PRO A 256 13.23 11.94 20.63
N GLY A 257 12.81 12.70 21.66
CA GLY A 257 12.70 12.15 23.00
C GLY A 257 11.79 10.91 23.02
N PRO A 258 11.93 10.00 24.01
CA PRO A 258 11.23 8.71 24.02
C PRO A 258 9.70 8.81 23.89
N GLU A 259 9.11 9.90 24.38
CA GLU A 259 7.67 10.14 24.26
C GLU A 259 7.26 10.43 22.81
N LEU A 260 7.96 11.36 22.15
CA LEU A 260 7.68 11.71 20.76
C LEU A 260 7.93 10.51 19.85
N ALA A 261 9.02 9.77 20.05
CA ALA A 261 9.33 8.57 19.27
C ALA A 261 8.20 7.53 19.36
N ARG A 262 7.71 7.23 20.58
CA ARG A 262 6.59 6.30 20.79
C ARG A 262 5.29 6.80 20.16
N ARG A 263 4.99 8.09 20.29
CA ARG A 263 3.81 8.70 19.66
C ARG A 263 3.84 8.58 18.14
N LEU A 264 4.97 8.93 17.51
CA LEU A 264 5.13 8.85 16.04
C LEU A 264 5.07 7.41 15.55
N GLN A 265 5.73 6.48 16.23
CA GLN A 265 5.67 5.06 15.89
C GLN A 265 4.24 4.50 16.00
N ARG A 266 3.48 4.92 17.02
CA ARG A 266 2.08 4.56 17.18
C ARG A 266 1.23 5.10 16.03
N LEU A 267 1.36 6.39 15.72
CA LEU A 267 0.65 7.01 14.58
C LEU A 267 0.93 6.25 13.28
N HIS A 268 2.19 5.83 13.05
CA HIS A 268 2.55 5.07 11.86
C HIS A 268 1.80 3.73 11.74
N TRP A 269 1.69 2.95 12.82
CA TRP A 269 0.91 1.71 12.81
C TRP A 269 -0.60 1.94 12.64
N GLN A 270 -1.12 3.02 13.25
CA GLN A 270 -2.52 3.43 13.11
C GLN A 270 -2.88 3.81 11.67
N MET A 271 -1.90 4.07 10.79
CA MET A 271 -2.17 4.50 9.43
C MET A 271 -2.82 3.43 8.57
N LEU A 272 -2.64 2.14 8.87
CA LEU A 272 -3.35 1.10 8.15
C LEU A 272 -4.87 1.17 8.36
N SER A 273 -5.30 1.22 9.63
CA SER A 273 -6.72 1.28 9.97
C SER A 273 -7.33 2.63 9.60
N THR A 274 -6.58 3.72 9.79
CA THR A 274 -7.01 5.08 9.42
C THR A 274 -7.17 5.22 7.92
N MET A 275 -6.18 4.80 7.13
CA MET A 275 -6.27 4.86 5.67
C MET A 275 -7.42 3.99 5.16
N GLN A 276 -7.66 2.81 5.75
CA GLN A 276 -8.80 1.97 5.39
C GLN A 276 -10.13 2.69 5.63
N VAL A 277 -10.30 3.32 6.80
CA VAL A 277 -11.48 4.16 7.08
C VAL A 277 -11.58 5.33 6.11
N PHE A 278 -10.46 5.97 5.79
CA PHE A 278 -10.44 7.10 4.88
C PHE A 278 -10.96 6.72 3.48
N LEU A 279 -10.52 5.59 2.92
CA LEU A 279 -11.03 5.08 1.64
C LEU A 279 -12.54 4.74 1.70
N GLU A 280 -13.02 4.27 2.84
CA GLU A 280 -14.43 3.89 3.01
C GLU A 280 -15.38 5.08 3.24
N HIS A 281 -14.90 6.18 3.83
CA HIS A 281 -15.76 7.25 4.36
C HIS A 281 -15.45 8.66 3.87
N ALA A 282 -14.21 8.97 3.45
CA ALA A 282 -13.86 10.33 3.02
C ALA A 282 -14.59 10.70 1.74
N GLU A 283 -14.97 11.96 1.56
CA GLU A 283 -15.71 12.43 0.40
C GLU A 283 -14.78 13.11 -0.62
N LEU A 284 -14.93 12.75 -1.89
CA LEU A 284 -14.32 13.40 -3.03
C LEU A 284 -15.35 13.35 -4.17
N ALA A 285 -15.53 14.46 -4.88
CA ALA A 285 -16.37 14.48 -6.08
C ALA A 285 -15.57 13.99 -7.31
N PRO A 286 -16.21 13.48 -8.36
CA PRO A 286 -15.55 13.34 -9.65
C PRO A 286 -15.01 14.68 -10.15
N GLY A 287 -13.84 14.68 -10.78
CA GLY A 287 -13.19 15.91 -11.23
C GLY A 287 -11.72 15.72 -11.58
N ARG A 288 -11.09 16.81 -12.01
CA ARG A 288 -9.68 16.87 -12.37
C ARG A 288 -8.85 17.32 -11.16
N TYR A 289 -7.90 16.49 -10.73
CA TYR A 289 -7.10 16.72 -9.53
C TYR A 289 -5.61 16.69 -9.83
N GLU A 290 -4.91 17.73 -9.40
CA GLU A 290 -3.45 17.80 -9.37
C GLU A 290 -2.90 16.95 -8.23
N LEU A 291 -1.66 16.47 -8.33
CA LEU A 291 -0.98 15.83 -7.19
C LEU A 291 -0.35 16.86 -6.23
N ASN A 292 -0.08 18.08 -6.71
CA ASN A 292 0.67 19.15 -6.02
C ASN A 292 -0.24 20.24 -5.45
#